data_AF-A0A0F7VPX8-F1
#
_entry.id   AF-A0A0F7VPX8-F1
#
_cell.length_a   1.000
_cell.length_b   1.000
_cell.length_c   1.000
_cell.angle_alpha   90.00
_cell.angle_beta   90.00
_cell.angle_gamma   90.00
#
_symmetry.space_group_name_H-M   'P 1'
#
loop_
_entity.id
_entity.type
_entity.pdbx_description
1 polymer ?
#
loop_
_entity_poly.entity_id
_entity_poly.type
_entity_poly.pdbx_seq_one_letter_code
_entity_poly.pdbx_strand_id
1 'polypeptide(L)'
;MTPTSDEPVEERRHRTKGGRTDRYNWELARGRITALGESKTLRAWAADERCAVTREALRTRLALGWEPAAAITTPRHDKPDMQFTYAERTLSLRGWADQSGIGYHTLYNRIKKSGMTFAEALEKGGDGPHFTLPITAFGETKPLSHWAVDHRANSSYTTIRRRLAEGWDPEQAITEEPHQRSTLGTGVPHRAFGLSMGLEDWARHTQIPAGHLRHRIDQYGLPLEAALTSLGWTPHSGAPAEHDLLRIPAAQLQPGDHILGVEQTGAAQQFLTVRRSGTSAAPLNAAPHRTRRPQRASTATTPTPSLPPASRPPRVRR
;
A
#
# COMPACT_ATOMS: atom_id res chain seq x y z
N MET A 1 -19.97 -65.78 30.63
CA MET A 1 -19.27 -64.74 31.42
C MET A 1 -18.45 -63.90 30.46
N THR A 2 -18.99 -62.75 30.07
CA THR A 2 -18.33 -61.75 29.21
C THR A 2 -18.32 -60.43 29.98
N PRO A 3 -17.18 -59.76 30.17
CA PRO A 3 -17.13 -58.51 30.91
C PRO A 3 -17.66 -57.38 30.04
N THR A 4 -18.71 -56.73 30.54
CA THR A 4 -19.29 -55.50 30.00
C THR A 4 -18.34 -54.35 30.31
N SER A 5 -17.69 -53.79 29.28
CA SER A 5 -16.89 -52.58 29.40
C SER A 5 -17.83 -51.38 29.52
N ASP A 6 -17.89 -50.79 30.71
CA ASP A 6 -18.44 -49.45 30.94
C ASP A 6 -17.52 -48.41 30.27
N GLU A 7 -17.91 -47.92 29.09
CA GLU A 7 -17.33 -46.69 28.56
C GLU A 7 -17.92 -45.48 29.30
N PRO A 8 -17.09 -44.57 29.85
CA PRO A 8 -17.59 -43.36 30.49
C PRO A 8 -18.24 -42.46 29.44
N VAL A 9 -19.54 -42.22 29.64
CA VAL A 9 -20.33 -41.25 28.86
C VAL A 9 -19.67 -39.89 28.97
N GLU A 10 -19.01 -39.46 27.90
CA GLU A 10 -18.44 -38.13 27.75
C GLU A 10 -19.57 -37.10 27.89
N GLU A 11 -19.64 -36.51 29.08
CA GLU A 11 -20.57 -35.46 29.44
C GLU A 11 -20.35 -34.27 28.51
N ARG A 12 -21.16 -34.20 27.45
CA ARG A 12 -21.19 -33.08 26.50
C ARG A 12 -21.55 -31.81 27.26
N ARG A 13 -20.54 -31.12 27.76
CA ARG A 13 -20.66 -29.82 28.38
C ARG A 13 -21.39 -28.90 27.42
N HIS A 14 -22.63 -28.58 27.75
CA HIS A 14 -23.41 -27.55 27.09
C HIS A 14 -22.58 -26.27 27.10
N ARG A 15 -21.99 -25.93 25.95
CA ARG A 15 -21.41 -24.61 25.70
C ARG A 15 -22.55 -23.60 25.80
N THR A 16 -22.72 -23.02 26.97
CA THR A 16 -23.53 -21.83 27.14
C THR A 16 -23.05 -20.81 26.12
N LYS A 17 -23.99 -20.18 25.40
CA LYS A 17 -23.69 -19.09 24.47
C LYS A 17 -23.24 -17.86 25.28
N GLY A 18 -22.07 -17.95 25.90
CA GLY A 18 -21.39 -16.81 26.51
C GLY A 18 -21.21 -15.73 25.44
N GLY A 19 -21.36 -14.48 25.86
CA GLY A 19 -21.18 -13.34 24.96
C GLY A 19 -19.82 -13.40 24.27
N ARG A 20 -19.68 -12.79 23.10
CA ARG A 20 -18.41 -12.75 22.33
C ARG A 20 -17.21 -12.27 23.16
N THR A 21 -17.46 -11.57 24.27
CA THR A 21 -16.50 -11.09 25.26
C THR A 21 -15.94 -12.18 26.19
N ASP A 22 -16.68 -13.26 26.45
CA ASP A 22 -16.25 -14.34 27.36
C ASP A 22 -15.13 -15.22 26.78
N ARG A 23 -14.81 -15.04 25.50
CA ARG A 23 -13.73 -15.77 24.83
C ARG A 23 -12.34 -15.30 25.26
N TYR A 24 -12.22 -14.10 25.84
CA TYR A 24 -10.94 -13.46 26.14
C TYR A 24 -10.71 -13.40 27.66
N ASN A 25 -9.69 -14.11 28.15
CA ASN A 25 -9.24 -13.99 29.52
C ASN A 25 -8.20 -12.85 29.64
N TRP A 26 -8.69 -11.62 29.75
CA TRP A 26 -7.82 -10.42 29.81
C TRP A 26 -6.89 -10.38 31.03
N GLU A 27 -7.12 -11.19 32.06
CA GLU A 27 -6.23 -11.28 33.23
C GLU A 27 -4.88 -11.90 32.87
N LEU A 28 -4.84 -12.85 31.92
CA LEU A 28 -3.59 -13.43 31.43
C LEU A 28 -2.68 -12.42 30.73
N ALA A 29 -3.26 -11.32 30.24
CA ALA A 29 -2.53 -10.23 29.60
C ALA A 29 -2.14 -9.10 30.59
N ARG A 30 -2.57 -9.19 31.86
CA ARG A 30 -2.24 -8.23 32.93
C ARG A 30 -1.03 -8.72 33.74
N GLY A 31 -0.30 -7.79 34.34
CA GLY A 31 0.84 -8.11 35.22
C GLY A 31 2.16 -8.40 34.51
N ARG A 32 3.03 -9.17 35.18
CA ARG A 32 4.32 -9.63 34.64
C ARG A 32 4.12 -10.93 33.89
N ILE A 33 4.55 -10.95 32.64
CA ILE A 33 4.46 -12.09 31.74
C ILE A 33 5.84 -12.75 31.72
N THR A 34 5.90 -14.00 32.14
CA THR A 34 7.12 -14.82 32.11
C THR A 34 7.22 -15.56 30.80
N ALA A 35 8.27 -15.30 30.02
CA ALA A 35 8.55 -15.94 28.75
C ALA A 35 10.06 -15.95 28.50
N LEU A 36 10.58 -16.96 27.80
CA LEU A 36 12.01 -17.05 27.43
C LEU A 36 12.96 -16.90 28.64
N GLY A 37 12.55 -17.37 29.82
CA GLY A 37 13.33 -17.26 31.07
C GLY A 37 13.29 -15.90 31.76
N GLU A 38 12.56 -14.90 31.23
CA GLU A 38 12.48 -13.55 31.78
C GLU A 38 11.02 -13.17 32.12
N SER A 39 10.81 -12.36 33.17
CA SER A 39 9.48 -11.84 33.54
C SER A 39 9.39 -10.34 33.29
N LYS A 40 8.71 -9.91 32.23
CA LYS A 40 8.56 -8.50 31.85
C LYS A 40 7.10 -8.06 31.81
N THR A 41 6.85 -6.75 31.81
CA THR A 41 5.49 -6.23 31.56
C THR A 41 5.15 -6.34 30.07
N LEU A 42 3.87 -6.31 29.72
CA LEU A 42 3.40 -6.34 28.33
C LEU A 42 4.06 -5.24 27.46
N ARG A 43 4.25 -4.03 28.00
CA ARG A 43 4.92 -2.92 27.31
C ARG A 43 6.39 -3.20 27.08
N ALA A 44 7.08 -3.77 28.08
CA ALA A 44 8.49 -4.10 27.96
C ALA A 44 8.71 -5.24 26.95
N TRP A 45 7.83 -6.25 26.92
CA TRP A 45 7.88 -7.29 25.89
C TRP A 45 7.62 -6.73 24.49
N ALA A 46 6.61 -5.85 24.31
CA ALA A 46 6.32 -5.26 23.01
C ALA A 46 7.43 -4.32 22.46
N ALA A 47 8.35 -3.88 23.33
CA ALA A 47 9.53 -3.09 22.94
C ALA A 47 10.80 -3.95 22.83
N ASP A 48 10.73 -5.23 23.21
CA ASP A 48 11.83 -6.18 23.09
C ASP A 48 12.01 -6.59 21.63
N GLU A 49 13.25 -6.63 21.15
CA GLU A 49 13.59 -6.95 19.75
C GLU A 49 13.14 -8.36 19.35
N ARG A 50 12.97 -9.27 20.31
CA ARG A 50 12.48 -10.64 20.06
C ARG A 50 10.97 -10.69 19.82
N CYS A 51 10.22 -9.62 20.12
CA CYS A 51 8.77 -9.60 19.96
C CYS A 51 8.39 -9.30 18.51
N ALA A 52 7.91 -10.33 17.80
CA ALA A 52 7.53 -10.25 16.40
C ALA A 52 6.17 -9.57 16.16
N VAL A 53 5.50 -9.10 17.21
CA VAL A 53 4.15 -8.53 17.14
C VAL A 53 3.98 -7.25 17.94
N THR A 54 2.97 -6.47 17.56
CA THR A 54 2.61 -5.25 18.29
C THR A 54 2.06 -5.56 19.68
N ARG A 55 2.14 -4.59 20.59
CA ARG A 55 1.61 -4.69 21.96
C ARG A 55 0.15 -5.19 22.02
N GLU A 56 -0.71 -4.69 21.13
CA GLU A 56 -2.13 -5.05 21.13
C GLU A 56 -2.36 -6.47 20.61
N ALA A 57 -1.56 -6.90 19.62
CA ALA A 57 -1.58 -8.27 19.13
C ALA A 57 -1.10 -9.26 20.20
N LEU A 58 0.00 -8.93 20.90
CA LEU A 58 0.49 -9.71 22.03
C LEU A 58 -0.57 -9.83 23.14
N ARG A 59 -1.19 -8.70 23.52
CA ARG A 59 -2.28 -8.67 24.51
C ARG A 59 -3.43 -9.59 24.12
N THR A 60 -3.85 -9.53 22.85
CA THR A 60 -4.95 -10.35 22.33
C THR A 60 -4.58 -11.84 22.33
N ARG A 61 -3.34 -12.20 21.97
CA ARG A 61 -2.86 -13.60 22.00
C ARG A 61 -2.87 -14.16 23.41
N LEU A 62 -2.33 -13.42 24.39
CA LEU A 62 -2.35 -13.83 25.79
C LEU A 62 -3.77 -13.97 26.31
N ALA A 63 -4.67 -13.04 25.96
CA ALA A 63 -6.07 -13.12 26.35
C ALA A 63 -6.80 -14.32 25.72
N LEU A 64 -6.35 -14.79 24.56
CA LEU A 64 -6.81 -16.04 23.93
C LEU A 64 -6.17 -17.30 24.53
N GLY A 65 -5.35 -17.17 25.57
CA GLY A 65 -4.69 -18.28 26.26
C GLY A 65 -3.45 -18.82 25.54
N TRP A 66 -2.81 -18.02 24.67
CA TRP A 66 -1.55 -18.42 24.06
C TRP A 66 -0.45 -18.52 25.11
N GLU A 67 0.44 -19.50 24.94
CA GLU A 67 1.66 -19.60 25.75
C GLU A 67 2.53 -18.33 25.50
N PRO A 68 3.05 -17.69 26.55
CA PRO A 68 3.77 -16.42 26.42
C PRO A 68 4.93 -16.40 25.41
N ALA A 69 5.80 -17.41 25.38
CA ALA A 69 6.92 -17.44 24.45
C ALA A 69 6.43 -17.55 22.99
N ALA A 70 5.44 -18.41 22.72
CA ALA A 70 4.80 -18.52 21.41
C ALA A 70 4.08 -17.22 21.01
N ALA A 71 3.41 -16.55 21.96
CA ALA A 71 2.70 -15.31 21.71
C ALA A 71 3.62 -14.15 21.30
N ILE A 72 4.87 -14.15 21.78
CA ILE A 72 5.90 -13.16 21.47
C ILE A 72 6.61 -13.48 20.14
N THR A 73 6.98 -14.74 19.93
CA THR A 73 7.86 -15.16 18.82
C THR A 73 7.13 -15.45 17.52
N THR A 74 5.89 -15.91 17.58
CA THR A 74 5.14 -16.23 16.36
C THR A 74 4.86 -14.94 15.60
N PRO A 75 5.31 -14.75 14.35
CA PRO A 75 5.00 -13.54 13.60
C PRO A 75 3.48 -13.41 13.43
N ARG A 76 2.97 -12.19 13.23
CA ARG A 76 1.59 -12.05 12.79
C ARG A 76 1.48 -12.80 11.46
N HIS A 77 0.48 -13.68 11.32
CA HIS A 77 0.16 -14.18 9.99
C HIS A 77 -0.34 -12.98 9.19
N ASP A 78 0.58 -12.37 8.47
CA ASP A 78 0.26 -11.39 7.45
C ASP A 78 -0.51 -12.18 6.41
N LYS A 79 -1.84 -12.01 6.44
CA LYS A 79 -2.66 -12.53 5.38
C LYS A 79 -2.11 -11.90 4.11
N PRO A 80 -1.75 -12.68 3.09
CA PRO A 80 -1.23 -12.10 1.86
C PRO A 80 -2.23 -11.06 1.39
N ASP A 81 -1.74 -9.88 1.04
CA ASP A 81 -2.57 -8.85 0.45
C ASP A 81 -3.15 -9.42 -0.85
N MET A 82 -4.41 -9.81 -0.79
CA MET A 82 -5.10 -10.36 -1.94
C MET A 82 -5.38 -9.20 -2.89
N GLN A 83 -4.57 -9.07 -3.93
CA GLN A 83 -4.73 -8.07 -4.97
C GLN A 83 -5.48 -8.68 -6.16
N PHE A 84 -6.35 -7.89 -6.77
CA PHE A 84 -7.14 -8.29 -7.92
C PHE A 84 -7.14 -7.18 -8.96
N THR A 85 -7.01 -7.58 -10.22
CA THR A 85 -7.09 -6.68 -11.38
C THR A 85 -8.48 -6.79 -12.01
N TYR A 86 -9.17 -5.67 -12.13
CA TYR A 86 -10.48 -5.57 -12.78
C TYR A 86 -10.62 -4.18 -13.42
N ALA A 87 -11.11 -4.11 -14.66
CA ALA A 87 -11.18 -2.88 -15.44
C ALA A 87 -9.86 -2.08 -15.43
N GLU A 88 -8.75 -2.76 -15.72
CA GLU A 88 -7.38 -2.18 -15.77
C GLU A 88 -6.84 -1.62 -14.45
N ARG A 89 -7.59 -1.74 -13.36
CA ARG A 89 -7.17 -1.29 -12.03
C ARG A 89 -6.79 -2.49 -11.17
N THR A 90 -5.66 -2.41 -10.50
CA THR A 90 -5.24 -3.41 -9.50
C THR A 90 -5.38 -2.81 -8.11
N LEU A 91 -6.28 -3.37 -7.31
CA LEU A 91 -6.49 -2.94 -5.91
C LEU A 91 -6.43 -4.16 -4.99
N SER A 92 -6.18 -3.91 -3.71
CA SER A 92 -6.39 -4.94 -2.68
C SER A 92 -7.88 -5.28 -2.55
N LEU A 93 -8.19 -6.47 -2.05
CA LEU A 93 -9.57 -6.90 -1.78
C LEU A 93 -10.32 -5.90 -0.88
N ARG A 94 -9.60 -5.25 0.03
CA ARG A 94 -10.16 -4.19 0.88
C ARG A 94 -10.42 -2.91 0.09
N GLY A 95 -9.48 -2.50 -0.78
CA GLY A 95 -9.70 -1.38 -1.68
C GLY A 95 -10.92 -1.59 -2.58
N TRP A 96 -11.08 -2.80 -3.13
CA TRP A 96 -12.26 -3.17 -3.91
C TRP A 96 -13.55 -3.20 -3.10
N ALA A 97 -13.50 -3.65 -1.85
CA ALA A 97 -14.64 -3.60 -0.93
C ALA A 97 -15.10 -2.15 -0.69
N ASP A 98 -14.14 -1.25 -0.41
CA ASP A 98 -14.42 0.16 -0.16
C ASP A 98 -14.93 0.86 -1.44
N GLN A 99 -14.34 0.53 -2.61
CA GLN A 99 -14.73 1.09 -3.92
C GLN A 99 -16.14 0.65 -4.33
N SER A 100 -16.41 -0.66 -4.34
CA SER A 100 -17.70 -1.23 -4.76
C SER A 100 -18.82 -1.06 -3.74
N GLY A 101 -18.48 -0.73 -2.49
CA GLY A 101 -19.41 -0.71 -1.36
C GLY A 101 -19.79 -2.12 -0.84
N ILE A 102 -19.25 -3.19 -1.42
CA ILE A 102 -19.48 -4.55 -0.96
C ILE A 102 -18.59 -4.81 0.26
N GLY A 103 -19.16 -5.35 1.34
CA GLY A 103 -18.38 -5.66 2.54
C GLY A 103 -17.18 -6.58 2.26
N TYR A 104 -16.01 -6.27 2.82
CA TYR A 104 -14.77 -7.04 2.65
C TYR A 104 -14.97 -8.55 2.89
N HIS A 105 -15.67 -8.91 3.97
CA HIS A 105 -15.94 -10.30 4.31
C HIS A 105 -16.86 -10.99 3.29
N THR A 106 -17.78 -10.25 2.68
CA THR A 106 -18.67 -10.76 1.64
C THR A 106 -17.87 -11.10 0.38
N LEU A 107 -17.02 -10.19 -0.10
CA LEU A 107 -16.13 -10.47 -1.24
C LEU A 107 -15.19 -11.63 -0.92
N TYR A 108 -14.55 -11.62 0.26
CA TYR A 108 -13.66 -12.70 0.68
C TYR A 108 -14.34 -14.06 0.69
N ASN A 109 -15.54 -14.17 1.28
CA ASN A 109 -16.27 -15.43 1.34
C ASN A 109 -16.71 -15.90 -0.05
N ARG A 110 -17.16 -15.00 -0.93
CA ARG A 110 -17.54 -15.36 -2.31
C ARG A 110 -16.36 -15.97 -3.07
N ILE A 111 -15.19 -15.35 -2.98
CA ILE A 111 -13.99 -15.81 -3.68
C ILE A 111 -13.44 -17.09 -3.04
N LYS A 112 -13.24 -17.11 -1.73
CA LYS A 112 -12.52 -18.20 -1.04
C LYS A 112 -13.40 -19.37 -0.60
N LYS A 113 -14.67 -19.15 -0.28
CA LYS A 113 -15.58 -20.21 0.18
C LYS A 113 -16.54 -20.67 -0.90
N SER A 114 -17.08 -19.74 -1.70
CA SER A 114 -18.02 -20.08 -2.77
C SER A 114 -17.32 -20.39 -4.10
N GLY A 115 -16.02 -20.10 -4.24
CA GLY A 115 -15.27 -20.34 -5.47
C GLY A 115 -15.65 -19.42 -6.63
N MET A 116 -16.35 -18.30 -6.37
CA MET A 116 -16.70 -17.33 -7.41
C MET A 116 -15.45 -16.65 -7.93
N THR A 117 -15.47 -16.29 -9.22
CA THR A 117 -14.44 -15.42 -9.77
C THR A 117 -14.56 -14.01 -9.17
N PHE A 118 -13.48 -13.24 -9.23
CA PHE A 118 -13.50 -11.87 -8.71
C PHE A 118 -14.52 -10.98 -9.45
N ALA A 119 -14.61 -11.13 -10.78
CA ALA A 119 -15.56 -10.40 -11.61
C ALA A 119 -17.01 -10.74 -11.25
N GLU A 120 -17.36 -12.03 -11.14
CA GLU A 120 -18.69 -12.47 -10.70
C GLU A 120 -19.05 -11.94 -9.31
N ALA A 121 -18.09 -11.93 -8.39
CA ALA A 121 -18.30 -11.45 -7.03
C ALA A 121 -18.62 -9.94 -6.98
N LEU A 122 -18.04 -9.14 -7.88
CA LEU A 122 -18.35 -7.72 -8.06
C LEU A 122 -19.69 -7.52 -8.78
N GLU A 123 -19.93 -8.27 -9.86
CA GLU A 123 -21.16 -8.18 -10.66
C GLU A 123 -22.41 -8.47 -9.81
N LYS A 124 -22.30 -9.46 -8.92
CA LYS A 124 -23.36 -9.81 -7.96
C LYS A 124 -23.71 -8.66 -7.00
N GLY A 125 -22.83 -7.68 -6.78
CA GLY A 125 -23.09 -6.53 -5.91
C GLY A 125 -23.23 -6.88 -4.43
N GLY A 126 -23.55 -5.90 -3.59
CA GLY A 126 -23.86 -6.15 -2.18
C GLY A 126 -25.28 -6.65 -1.98
N ASP A 127 -25.55 -7.26 -0.82
CA ASP A 127 -26.91 -7.66 -0.47
C ASP A 127 -27.66 -6.41 0.05
N GLY A 128 -28.71 -5.99 -0.65
CA GLY A 128 -29.58 -4.88 -0.22
C GLY A 128 -30.16 -4.04 -1.37
N PRO A 129 -31.29 -3.36 -1.15
CA PRO A 129 -32.05 -2.65 -2.20
C PRO A 129 -31.28 -1.48 -2.83
N HIS A 130 -30.31 -0.90 -2.11
CA HIS A 130 -29.52 0.22 -2.61
C HIS A 130 -28.47 -0.20 -3.66
N PHE A 131 -28.06 -1.47 -3.68
CA PHE A 131 -27.11 -1.96 -4.68
C PHE A 131 -27.76 -2.16 -6.05
N THR A 132 -29.07 -2.32 -6.09
CA THR A 132 -29.85 -2.51 -7.32
C THR A 132 -30.47 -1.23 -7.87
N LEU A 133 -30.16 -0.06 -7.28
CA LEU A 133 -30.70 1.22 -7.74
C LEU A 133 -30.16 1.51 -9.16
N PRO A 134 -31.01 1.49 -10.21
CA PRO A 134 -30.58 1.78 -11.56
C PRO A 134 -30.31 3.28 -11.68
N ILE A 135 -29.15 3.63 -12.22
CA ILE A 135 -28.74 5.01 -12.47
C ILE A 135 -28.36 5.12 -13.93
N THR A 136 -28.96 6.10 -14.60
CA THR A 136 -28.65 6.45 -15.99
C THR A 136 -27.58 7.55 -16.01
N ALA A 137 -26.45 7.26 -16.64
CA ALA A 137 -25.32 8.18 -16.82
C ALA A 137 -24.55 7.79 -18.08
N PHE A 138 -24.01 8.76 -18.83
CA PHE A 138 -23.26 8.53 -20.07
C PHE A 138 -24.05 7.73 -21.13
N GLY A 139 -25.37 7.89 -21.16
CA GLY A 139 -26.27 7.14 -22.04
C GLY A 139 -26.48 5.67 -21.66
N GLU A 140 -25.91 5.18 -20.57
CA GLU A 140 -26.04 3.80 -20.09
C GLU A 140 -26.85 3.77 -18.78
N THR A 141 -27.60 2.70 -18.53
CA THR A 141 -28.29 2.50 -17.24
C THR A 141 -27.69 1.27 -16.55
N LYS A 142 -27.05 1.48 -15.39
CA LYS A 142 -26.41 0.43 -14.61
C LYS A 142 -26.80 0.53 -13.14
N PRO A 143 -26.73 -0.57 -12.37
CA PRO A 143 -26.86 -0.48 -10.92
C PRO A 143 -25.70 0.35 -10.33
N LEU A 144 -25.98 1.06 -9.23
CA LEU A 144 -25.01 1.94 -8.56
C LEU A 144 -23.67 1.25 -8.21
N SER A 145 -23.69 -0.03 -7.84
CA SER A 145 -22.47 -0.81 -7.57
C SER A 145 -21.57 -0.96 -8.79
N HIS A 146 -22.16 -1.10 -9.98
CA HIS A 146 -21.42 -1.22 -11.24
C HIS A 146 -20.79 0.11 -11.64
N TRP A 147 -21.52 1.22 -11.44
CA TRP A 147 -20.94 2.55 -11.62
C TRP A 147 -19.74 2.79 -10.72
N ALA A 148 -19.78 2.32 -9.47
CA ALA A 148 -18.68 2.49 -8.55
C ALA A 148 -17.39 1.74 -8.94
N VAL A 149 -17.48 0.67 -9.74
CA VAL A 149 -16.30 -0.06 -10.24
C VAL A 149 -15.95 0.27 -11.69
N ASP A 150 -16.74 1.11 -12.35
CA ASP A 150 -16.50 1.57 -13.71
C ASP A 150 -15.19 2.37 -13.77
N HIS A 151 -14.43 2.23 -14.85
CA HIS A 151 -13.16 2.92 -15.05
C HIS A 151 -13.32 4.46 -15.06
N ARG A 152 -14.51 4.96 -15.43
CA ARG A 152 -14.87 6.39 -15.40
C ARG A 152 -15.09 6.93 -13.99
N ALA A 153 -15.28 6.07 -13.00
CA ALA A 153 -15.61 6.50 -11.65
C ALA A 153 -14.38 6.91 -10.84
N ASN A 154 -14.37 8.17 -10.42
CA ASN A 154 -13.36 8.74 -9.53
C ASN A 154 -13.76 8.69 -8.04
N SER A 155 -14.97 8.20 -7.78
CA SER A 155 -15.62 8.16 -6.48
C SER A 155 -16.04 6.76 -6.09
N SER A 156 -16.07 6.47 -4.79
CA SER A 156 -16.56 5.20 -4.25
C SER A 156 -18.08 5.11 -4.33
N TYR A 157 -18.62 3.90 -4.23
CA TYR A 157 -20.06 3.64 -4.12
C TYR A 157 -20.75 4.54 -3.08
N THR A 158 -20.17 4.64 -1.88
CA THR A 158 -20.71 5.45 -0.79
C THR A 158 -20.75 6.94 -1.12
N THR A 159 -19.75 7.43 -1.84
CA THR A 159 -19.67 8.83 -2.27
C THR A 159 -20.68 9.13 -3.35
N ILE A 160 -20.77 8.30 -4.39
CA ILE A 160 -21.75 8.45 -5.47
C ILE A 160 -23.16 8.42 -4.88
N ARG A 161 -23.45 7.45 -3.99
CA ARG A 161 -24.76 7.35 -3.31
C ARG A 161 -25.12 8.63 -2.56
N ARG A 162 -24.17 9.17 -1.78
CA ARG A 162 -24.39 10.38 -0.99
C ARG A 162 -24.68 11.58 -1.90
N ARG A 163 -23.89 11.77 -2.95
CA ARG A 163 -24.08 12.85 -3.93
C ARG A 163 -25.44 12.78 -4.62
N LEU A 164 -25.86 11.59 -5.04
CA LEU A 164 -27.18 11.39 -5.63
C LEU A 164 -28.30 11.71 -4.65
N ALA A 165 -28.15 11.35 -3.37
CA ALA A 165 -29.10 11.72 -2.32
C ALA A 165 -29.14 13.23 -2.05
N GLU A 166 -28.04 13.94 -2.33
CA GLU A 166 -27.94 15.41 -2.28
C GLU A 166 -28.44 16.09 -3.58
N GLY A 167 -28.91 15.32 -4.57
CA GLY A 167 -29.46 15.84 -5.82
C GLY A 167 -28.42 16.17 -6.90
N TRP A 168 -27.21 15.63 -6.80
CA TRP A 168 -26.20 15.78 -7.85
C TRP A 168 -26.63 15.07 -9.14
N ASP A 169 -26.20 15.63 -10.28
CA ASP A 169 -26.29 14.95 -11.56
C ASP A 169 -25.50 13.62 -11.53
N PRO A 170 -26.02 12.51 -12.10
CA PRO A 170 -25.34 11.22 -12.08
C PRO A 170 -23.92 11.22 -12.67
N GLU A 171 -23.69 11.90 -13.80
CA GLU A 171 -22.38 11.92 -14.45
C GLU A 171 -21.37 12.68 -13.57
N GLN A 172 -21.80 13.82 -13.00
CA GLN A 172 -21.01 14.57 -12.03
C GLN A 172 -20.74 13.75 -10.75
N ALA A 173 -21.75 13.04 -10.25
CA ALA A 173 -21.61 12.25 -9.04
C ALA A 173 -20.56 11.14 -9.20
N ILE A 174 -20.44 10.57 -10.40
CA ILE A 174 -19.50 9.51 -10.77
C ILE A 174 -18.09 10.04 -11.03
N THR A 175 -17.97 11.14 -11.80
CA THR A 175 -16.68 11.63 -12.31
C THR A 175 -16.00 12.66 -11.43
N GLU A 176 -16.75 13.46 -10.66
CA GLU A 176 -16.15 14.51 -9.83
C GLU A 176 -15.35 13.89 -8.68
N GLU A 177 -14.16 14.41 -8.40
CA GLU A 177 -13.37 13.92 -7.27
C GLU A 177 -14.02 14.31 -5.93
N PRO A 178 -13.99 13.44 -4.90
CA PRO A 178 -14.56 13.78 -3.59
C PRO A 178 -13.83 15.00 -3.00
N HIS A 179 -14.53 16.12 -2.85
CA HIS A 179 -14.02 17.37 -2.26
C HIS A 179 -13.43 17.19 -0.84
N GLN A 180 -13.74 16.09 -0.16
CA GLN A 180 -13.30 15.77 1.20
C GLN A 180 -12.50 14.46 1.27
N ARG A 181 -11.59 14.17 0.33
CA ARG A 181 -10.59 13.09 0.56
C ARG A 181 -9.72 13.34 1.80
N SER A 182 -9.69 14.56 2.33
CA SER A 182 -8.93 14.92 3.54
C SER A 182 -9.33 14.14 4.79
N THR A 183 -10.56 13.60 4.89
CA THR A 183 -11.04 12.90 6.09
C THR A 183 -10.83 11.39 6.08
N LEU A 184 -10.58 10.74 4.94
CA LEU A 184 -10.32 9.30 4.86
C LEU A 184 -8.82 8.92 4.95
N GLY A 185 -7.96 9.92 5.13
CA GLY A 185 -6.50 9.75 5.21
C GLY A 185 -5.77 11.09 5.31
N THR A 186 -6.26 11.98 6.19
CA THR A 186 -5.62 13.18 6.76
C THR A 186 -4.56 13.89 5.92
N GLY A 187 -4.94 14.42 4.76
CA GLY A 187 -4.08 15.33 4.01
C GLY A 187 -4.84 16.11 2.95
N VAL A 188 -4.49 17.39 2.82
CA VAL A 188 -4.75 18.16 1.60
C VAL A 188 -4.13 17.38 0.43
N PRO A 189 -4.82 17.17 -0.70
CA PRO A 189 -4.22 16.50 -1.84
C PRO A 189 -2.99 17.29 -2.29
N HIS A 190 -1.86 16.62 -2.46
CA HIS A 190 -0.62 17.25 -2.88
C HIS A 190 -0.43 17.03 -4.38
N ARG A 191 -0.21 18.11 -5.12
CA ARG A 191 0.11 18.07 -6.54
C ARG A 191 1.62 17.91 -6.72
N ALA A 192 2.02 16.91 -7.50
CA ALA A 192 3.39 16.72 -7.94
C ALA A 192 3.44 15.99 -9.28
N PHE A 193 4.28 16.48 -10.20
CA PHE A 193 4.53 15.91 -11.52
C PHE A 193 3.25 15.68 -12.33
N GLY A 194 2.32 16.64 -12.27
CA GLY A 194 1.02 16.57 -12.95
C GLY A 194 -0.01 15.64 -12.30
N LEU A 195 0.33 14.93 -11.23
CA LEU A 195 -0.58 14.07 -10.48
C LEU A 195 -1.07 14.77 -9.20
N SER A 196 -2.31 14.51 -8.79
CA SER A 196 -2.86 14.98 -7.52
C SER A 196 -3.37 13.79 -6.72
N MET A 197 -2.76 13.52 -5.57
CA MET A 197 -3.18 12.42 -4.70
C MET A 197 -2.84 12.70 -3.23
N GLY A 198 -3.38 11.88 -2.32
CA GLY A 198 -3.08 11.99 -0.89
C GLY A 198 -1.62 11.64 -0.61
N LEU A 199 -1.07 12.15 0.51
CA LEU A 199 0.33 11.93 0.86
C LEU A 199 0.65 10.45 1.15
N GLU A 200 -0.33 9.68 1.61
CA GLU A 200 -0.25 8.21 1.73
C GLU A 200 -0.27 7.48 0.38
N ASP A 201 -1.02 8.00 -0.60
CA ASP A 201 -1.01 7.46 -1.96
C ASP A 201 0.35 7.75 -2.63
N TRP A 202 0.88 8.96 -2.44
CA TRP A 202 2.24 9.31 -2.86
C TRP A 202 3.29 8.41 -2.20
N ALA A 203 3.12 8.08 -0.93
CA ALA A 203 4.03 7.17 -0.24
C ALA A 203 4.03 5.76 -0.84
N ARG A 204 2.84 5.24 -1.16
CA ARG A 204 2.69 3.97 -1.88
C ARG A 204 3.27 4.03 -3.29
N HIS A 205 3.05 5.13 -4.01
CA HIS A 205 3.51 5.30 -5.38
C HIS A 205 5.04 5.38 -5.48
N THR A 206 5.66 6.11 -4.55
CA THR A 206 7.10 6.39 -4.59
C THR A 206 7.94 5.46 -3.74
N GLN A 207 7.30 4.59 -2.94
CA GLN A 207 7.93 3.76 -1.92
C GLN A 207 8.69 4.56 -0.85
N ILE A 208 8.36 5.85 -0.69
CA ILE A 208 8.87 6.72 0.36
C ILE A 208 7.82 6.81 1.47
N PRO A 209 8.14 6.53 2.74
CA PRO A 209 7.16 6.64 3.82
C PRO A 209 6.50 8.02 3.90
N ALA A 210 5.16 8.05 4.07
CA ALA A 210 4.40 9.29 4.15
C ALA A 210 4.92 10.24 5.24
N GLY A 211 5.41 9.70 6.36
CA GLY A 211 6.05 10.48 7.41
C GLY A 211 7.26 11.28 6.94
N HIS A 212 8.06 10.73 6.02
CA HIS A 212 9.24 11.43 5.47
C HIS A 212 8.82 12.55 4.51
N LEU A 213 7.83 12.29 3.65
CA LEU A 213 7.28 13.30 2.75
C LEU A 213 6.67 14.46 3.55
N ARG A 214 5.86 14.15 4.58
CA ARG A 214 5.24 15.14 5.46
C ARG A 214 6.29 15.95 6.20
N HIS A 215 7.30 15.28 6.78
CA HIS A 215 8.41 15.95 7.45
C HIS A 215 9.15 16.93 6.52
N ARG A 216 9.41 16.53 5.26
CA ARG A 216 10.07 17.41 4.28
C ARG A 216 9.24 18.65 3.93
N ILE A 217 7.93 18.46 3.72
CA ILE A 217 7.00 19.55 3.41
C ILE A 217 6.89 20.49 4.61
N ASP A 218 6.63 19.96 5.81
CA ASP A 218 6.35 20.77 7.00
C ASP A 218 7.61 21.46 7.56
N GLN A 219 8.76 20.78 7.58
CA GLN A 219 9.99 21.33 8.16
C GLN A 219 10.69 22.33 7.23
N TYR A 220 10.66 22.11 5.91
CA TYR A 220 11.39 22.93 4.96
C TYR A 220 10.48 23.81 4.08
N GLY A 221 9.15 23.71 4.24
CA GLY A 221 8.19 24.44 3.40
C GLY A 221 8.28 24.07 1.92
N LEU A 222 8.77 22.87 1.60
CA LEU A 222 9.00 22.45 0.22
C LEU A 222 7.68 22.00 -0.43
N PRO A 223 7.45 22.31 -1.72
CA PRO A 223 6.41 21.63 -2.49
C PRO A 223 6.74 20.13 -2.57
N LEU A 224 5.71 19.30 -2.73
CA LEU A 224 5.88 17.84 -2.73
C LEU A 224 6.87 17.36 -3.82
N GLU A 225 6.88 17.99 -5.00
CA GLU A 225 7.84 17.68 -6.07
C GLU A 225 9.30 17.84 -5.63
N ALA A 226 9.61 18.94 -4.95
CA ALA A 226 10.95 19.19 -4.42
C ALA A 226 11.28 18.23 -3.27
N ALA A 227 10.31 17.92 -2.41
CA ALA A 227 10.48 16.94 -1.34
C ALA A 227 10.83 15.55 -1.91
N LEU A 228 10.10 15.09 -2.92
CA LEU A 228 10.35 13.83 -3.62
C LEU A 228 11.73 13.81 -4.30
N THR A 229 12.04 14.86 -5.06
CA THR A 229 13.33 15.00 -5.74
C THR A 229 14.51 14.99 -4.75
N SER A 230 14.36 15.66 -3.60
CA SER A 230 15.38 15.68 -2.53
C SER A 230 15.62 14.31 -1.88
N LEU A 231 14.65 13.41 -1.97
CA LEU A 231 14.74 12.03 -1.49
C LEU A 231 15.23 11.08 -2.58
N GLY A 232 15.69 11.61 -3.72
CA GLY A 232 16.18 10.83 -4.86
C GLY A 232 15.06 10.20 -5.70
N TRP A 233 13.79 10.53 -5.42
CA TRP A 233 12.69 10.13 -6.28
C TRP A 233 12.44 11.24 -7.30
N THR A 234 12.85 10.97 -8.52
CA THR A 234 12.25 11.60 -9.69
C THR A 234 11.28 10.57 -10.26
N PRO A 235 10.08 10.97 -10.74
CA PRO A 235 9.35 10.08 -11.63
C PRO A 235 10.36 9.76 -12.71
N HIS A 236 10.54 8.47 -13.00
CA HIS A 236 11.28 8.07 -14.18
C HIS A 236 10.61 8.88 -15.28
N SER A 237 11.30 9.92 -15.74
CA SER A 237 10.76 10.81 -16.72
C SER A 237 10.68 9.91 -17.93
N GLY A 238 9.51 9.32 -18.09
CA GLY A 238 8.96 8.89 -19.34
C GLY A 238 8.79 10.12 -20.23
N ALA A 239 9.82 10.97 -20.40
CA ALA A 239 10.36 10.98 -21.74
C ALA A 239 10.56 9.49 -21.98
N PRO A 240 9.80 8.82 -22.86
CA PRO A 240 10.25 7.52 -23.26
C PRO A 240 11.75 7.71 -23.43
N ALA A 241 12.55 6.80 -22.89
CA ALA A 241 13.64 6.48 -23.75
C ALA A 241 12.89 6.24 -25.09
N GLU A 242 12.95 7.20 -26.01
CA GLU A 242 13.57 6.91 -27.28
C GLU A 242 14.75 6.00 -26.90
N HIS A 243 14.41 4.73 -26.60
CA HIS A 243 15.08 3.59 -27.14
C HIS A 243 15.37 4.10 -28.51
N ASP A 244 16.64 4.35 -28.80
CA ASP A 244 17.16 4.72 -30.11
C ASP A 244 16.60 3.69 -31.09
N LEU A 245 15.33 3.88 -31.45
CA LEU A 245 14.55 3.08 -32.38
C LEU A 245 14.87 3.74 -33.68
N LEU A 246 16.05 3.40 -34.14
CA LEU A 246 16.58 3.93 -35.38
C LEU A 246 15.86 3.18 -36.49
N ARG A 247 15.12 3.92 -37.31
CA ARG A 247 14.61 3.40 -38.57
C ARG A 247 15.77 3.46 -39.57
N ILE A 248 16.41 2.33 -39.81
CA ILE A 248 17.59 2.24 -40.68
C ILE A 248 17.30 1.34 -41.89
N PRO A 249 17.86 1.63 -43.08
CA PRO A 249 17.82 0.67 -44.19
C PRO A 249 18.61 -0.59 -43.82
N ALA A 250 18.23 -1.74 -44.37
CA ALA A 250 18.87 -3.03 -44.06
C ALA A 250 20.41 -3.04 -44.23
N ALA A 251 20.94 -2.19 -45.13
CA ALA A 251 22.37 -2.03 -45.36
C ALA A 251 23.15 -1.34 -44.21
N GLN A 252 22.47 -0.71 -43.25
CA GLN A 252 23.09 0.01 -42.13
C GLN A 252 23.07 -0.77 -40.80
N LEU A 253 22.63 -2.03 -40.82
CA LEU A 253 22.57 -2.88 -39.62
C LEU A 253 23.99 -3.15 -39.09
N GLN A 254 24.22 -2.89 -37.80
CA GLN A 254 25.50 -3.15 -37.13
C GLN A 254 25.41 -4.40 -36.23
N PRO A 255 26.52 -5.12 -36.00
CA PRO A 255 26.56 -6.19 -35.00
C PRO A 255 26.17 -5.67 -33.62
N GLY A 256 25.11 -6.24 -33.03
CA GLY A 256 24.55 -5.83 -31.74
C GLY A 256 23.26 -5.00 -31.84
N ASP A 257 22.81 -4.64 -33.05
CA ASP A 257 21.49 -4.05 -33.25
C ASP A 257 20.38 -5.10 -33.04
N HIS A 258 19.38 -4.79 -32.22
CA HIS A 258 18.19 -5.64 -32.02
C HIS A 258 17.06 -5.18 -32.95
N ILE A 259 16.71 -5.98 -33.96
CA ILE A 259 15.61 -5.69 -34.88
C ILE A 259 14.27 -5.91 -34.17
N LEU A 260 13.42 -4.89 -34.14
CA LEU A 260 12.08 -4.94 -33.54
C LEU A 260 10.96 -4.98 -34.58
N GLY A 261 11.22 -4.50 -35.80
CA GLY A 261 10.24 -4.49 -36.88
C GLY A 261 10.86 -4.31 -38.26
N VAL A 262 10.15 -4.75 -39.28
CA VAL A 262 10.53 -4.64 -40.71
C VAL A 262 9.37 -4.02 -41.46
N GLU A 263 9.64 -2.92 -42.16
CA GLU A 263 8.67 -2.23 -43.01
C GLU A 263 9.15 -2.27 -44.47
N GLN A 264 8.27 -2.70 -45.38
CA GLN A 264 8.51 -2.64 -46.81
C GLN A 264 7.81 -1.40 -47.38
N THR A 265 8.59 -0.48 -47.94
CA THR A 265 8.04 0.68 -48.65
C THR A 265 8.33 0.51 -50.14
N GLY A 266 7.38 -0.08 -50.86
CA GLY A 266 7.50 -0.39 -52.29
C GLY A 266 8.36 -1.63 -52.59
N ALA A 267 8.59 -1.89 -53.89
CA ALA A 267 9.24 -3.11 -54.37
C ALA A 267 10.76 -3.18 -54.12
N ALA A 268 11.40 -2.09 -53.68
CA ALA A 268 12.86 -1.99 -53.70
C ALA A 268 13.52 -1.62 -52.36
N GLN A 269 12.78 -1.20 -51.31
CA GLN A 269 13.41 -0.72 -50.08
C GLN A 269 12.76 -1.25 -48.81
N GLN A 270 13.58 -1.92 -48.00
CA GLN A 270 13.24 -2.42 -46.67
C GLN A 270 13.87 -1.53 -45.60
N PHE A 271 13.04 -1.04 -44.68
CA PHE A 271 13.46 -0.32 -43.48
C PHE A 271 13.29 -1.22 -42.27
N LEU A 272 14.27 -1.19 -41.37
CA LEU A 272 14.29 -1.93 -40.12
C LEU A 272 14.16 -0.93 -38.98
N THR A 273 13.27 -1.21 -38.04
CA THR A 273 13.23 -0.50 -36.75
C THR A 273 14.12 -1.29 -35.80
N VAL A 274 15.28 -0.73 -35.46
CA VAL A 274 16.29 -1.41 -34.62
C VAL A 274 16.53 -0.66 -33.33
N ARG A 275 16.85 -1.39 -32.27
CA ARG A 275 17.30 -0.85 -30.99
C ARG A 275 18.81 -1.08 -30.87
N ARG A 276 19.59 -0.01 -30.86
CA ARG A 276 21.04 -0.09 -30.64
C ARG A 276 21.34 -0.01 -29.14
N SER A 277 21.86 -1.09 -28.58
CA SER A 277 22.39 -1.07 -27.21
C SER A 277 23.66 -0.22 -27.27
N GLY A 278 23.70 0.90 -26.54
CA GLY A 278 24.83 1.83 -26.52
C GLY A 278 26.11 1.14 -26.05
N THR A 279 26.83 0.48 -26.96
CA THR A 279 28.16 -0.07 -26.71
C THR A 279 29.10 1.13 -26.78
N SER A 280 29.40 1.68 -25.61
CA SER A 280 30.38 2.75 -25.39
C SER A 280 31.69 2.43 -26.10
N ALA A 281 31.90 3.02 -27.27
CA ALA A 281 33.18 3.01 -27.95
C ALA A 281 34.12 4.01 -27.27
N ALA A 282 35.02 3.51 -26.43
CA ALA A 282 36.25 4.22 -26.08
C ALA A 282 37.44 3.27 -26.28
N PRO A 283 38.38 3.57 -27.18
CA PRO A 283 39.58 2.78 -27.31
C PRO A 283 40.57 3.11 -26.18
N LEU A 284 41.18 2.05 -25.68
CA LEU A 284 42.36 2.03 -24.84
C LEU A 284 43.44 2.98 -25.36
N ASN A 285 43.87 3.92 -24.51
CA ASN A 285 45.21 4.47 -24.58
C ASN A 285 45.87 4.37 -23.20
N ALA A 286 46.86 3.49 -23.14
CA ALA A 286 47.72 3.29 -21.98
C ALA A 286 48.75 4.42 -21.89
N ALA A 287 49.01 4.93 -20.66
CA ALA A 287 50.33 4.93 -20.03
C ALA A 287 50.33 5.80 -18.74
N PRO A 288 51.29 5.60 -17.81
CA PRO A 288 51.14 5.85 -16.38
C PRO A 288 51.73 7.18 -15.95
N HIS A 289 51.24 7.76 -14.84
CA HIS A 289 52.13 8.42 -13.88
C HIS A 289 51.47 8.51 -12.49
N ARG A 290 52.03 7.70 -11.57
CA ARG A 290 52.03 7.96 -10.12
C ARG A 290 52.57 9.36 -9.88
N THR A 291 51.78 10.23 -9.24
CA THR A 291 52.33 11.21 -8.30
C THR A 291 51.51 11.25 -7.02
N ARG A 292 52.27 11.25 -5.94
CA ARG A 292 51.94 11.04 -4.54
C ARG A 292 51.37 12.35 -3.97
N ARG A 293 50.11 12.32 -3.51
CA ARG A 293 49.45 13.49 -2.89
C ARG A 293 49.78 13.54 -1.38
N PRO A 294 50.21 14.69 -0.83
CA PRO A 294 50.56 14.81 0.58
C PRO A 294 49.30 14.83 1.47
N GLN A 295 49.47 14.27 2.66
CA GLN A 295 48.49 14.20 3.74
C GLN A 295 47.99 15.60 4.11
N ARG A 296 46.67 15.79 4.11
CA ARG A 296 46.01 17.01 4.55
C ARG A 296 45.77 16.89 6.05
N ALA A 297 46.34 17.83 6.80
CA ALA A 297 46.23 17.94 8.24
C ALA A 297 44.78 18.07 8.70
N SER A 298 44.44 17.33 9.76
CA SER A 298 43.19 17.41 10.50
C SER A 298 43.07 18.77 11.18
N THR A 299 42.11 19.59 10.74
CA THR A 299 41.68 20.76 11.50
C THR A 299 40.69 20.31 12.56
N ALA A 300 41.09 20.47 13.83
CA ALA A 300 40.26 20.26 15.00
C ALA A 300 39.02 21.16 14.96
N THR A 301 37.85 20.56 15.11
CA THR A 301 36.56 21.25 15.27
C THR A 301 36.42 21.70 16.72
N THR A 302 36.37 23.01 16.94
CA THR A 302 36.06 23.64 18.23
C THR A 302 34.62 23.34 18.63
N PRO A 303 34.33 22.91 19.87
CA PRO A 303 32.95 22.69 20.32
C PRO A 303 32.23 24.02 20.55
N THR A 304 31.09 24.19 19.90
CA THR A 304 30.12 25.27 20.11
C THR A 304 29.57 25.22 21.55
N PRO A 305 29.54 26.33 22.30
CA PRO A 305 28.97 26.35 23.64
C PRO A 305 27.44 26.22 23.60
N SER A 306 26.93 25.31 24.41
CA SER A 306 25.50 25.05 24.65
C SER A 306 24.84 26.23 25.37
N LEU A 307 23.79 26.80 24.76
CA LEU A 307 22.92 27.77 25.42
C LEU A 307 22.12 27.11 26.56
N PRO A 308 21.95 27.80 27.71
CA PRO A 308 21.08 27.33 28.79
C PRO A 308 19.59 27.44 28.41
N PRO A 309 18.73 26.55 28.94
CA PRO A 309 17.31 26.54 28.64
C PRO A 309 16.59 27.75 29.24
N ALA A 310 15.83 28.45 28.39
CA ALA A 310 14.98 29.57 28.79
C ALA A 310 13.86 29.10 29.74
N SER A 311 13.74 29.81 30.87
CA SER A 311 12.75 29.59 31.92
C SER A 311 11.34 29.84 31.37
N ARG A 312 10.47 28.83 31.48
CA ARG A 312 9.07 28.90 31.04
C ARG A 312 8.23 29.63 32.10
N PRO A 313 7.47 30.69 31.76
CA PRO A 313 6.63 31.38 32.74
C PRO A 313 5.43 30.52 33.19
N PRO A 314 4.95 30.70 34.43
CA PRO A 314 3.88 29.90 35.01
C PRO A 314 2.54 30.14 34.29
N ARG A 315 1.83 29.04 34.01
CA ARG A 315 0.46 29.06 33.50
C ARG A 315 -0.49 29.58 34.57
N VAL A 316 -1.10 30.73 34.31
CA VAL A 316 -2.27 31.22 35.04
C VAL A 316 -3.45 30.30 34.70
N ARG A 317 -3.99 29.61 35.71
CA ARG A 317 -5.29 28.93 35.62
C ARG A 317 -6.38 30.00 35.77
N ARG A 318 -7.28 30.09 34.79
CA ARG A 318 -8.62 30.64 34.95
C ARG A 318 -9.59 29.49 35.19
#